data_AF-A0A6G4KDI0-F1
#
_entry.id   AF-A0A6G4KDI0-F1
#
_cell.length_a   1.000
_cell.length_b   1.000
_cell.length_c   1.000
_cell.angle_alpha   90.00
_cell.angle_beta   90.00
_cell.angle_gamma   90.00
#
_symmetry.space_group_name_H-M   'P 1'
#
loop_
_entity.id
_entity.type
_entity.pdbx_description
1 polymer ?
#
loop_
_entity_poly.entity_id
_entity_poly.type
_entity_poly.pdbx_seq_one_letter_code
_entity_poly.pdbx_strand_id
1 'polypeptide(L)'
;HYARTYGSNSEWILKEASALSDLGEDFGHEFYEAELKYLVEHEWVRSLDDAIWRRTKQGMWLNGDQQARISEWLAQHAGKSELSLAS
;
A
#
# COMPACT_ATOMS: atom_id res chain seq x y z
N HIS A 1 -4.49 -9.66 -9.08
CA HIS A 1 -3.96 -8.28 -9.00
C HIS A 1 -2.44 -8.25 -9.14
N TYR A 2 -1.68 -8.79 -8.19
CA TYR A 2 -0.22 -8.65 -8.12
C TYR A 2 0.58 -8.99 -9.38
N ALA A 3 0.32 -10.13 -10.03
CA ALA A 3 1.06 -10.51 -11.25
C ALA A 3 0.94 -9.49 -12.40
N ARG A 4 -0.18 -8.74 -12.47
CA ARG A 4 -0.43 -7.75 -13.53
C ARG A 4 0.07 -6.35 -13.18
N THR A 5 0.27 -6.07 -11.90
CA THR A 5 0.66 -4.75 -11.39
C THR A 5 2.16 -4.72 -11.05
N TYR A 6 2.64 -5.73 -10.30
CA TYR A 6 3.98 -5.78 -9.73
C TYR A 6 4.89 -6.83 -10.38
N GLY A 7 4.31 -7.81 -11.08
CA GLY A 7 5.09 -8.87 -11.72
C GLY A 7 5.95 -9.65 -10.72
N SER A 8 7.25 -9.81 -11.02
CA SER A 8 8.21 -10.48 -10.13
C SER A 8 8.38 -9.80 -8.77
N ASN A 9 8.05 -8.50 -8.67
CA ASN A 9 8.17 -7.79 -7.40
C ASN A 9 7.11 -8.20 -6.36
N SER A 10 6.12 -9.00 -6.75
CA SER A 10 5.13 -9.55 -5.82
C SER A 10 5.76 -10.32 -4.66
N GLU A 11 6.95 -10.90 -4.86
CA GLU A 11 7.73 -11.55 -3.80
C GLU A 11 8.12 -10.58 -2.67
N TRP A 12 8.40 -9.32 -2.99
CA TRP A 12 8.73 -8.28 -2.00
C TRP A 12 7.52 -7.81 -1.20
N ILE A 13 6.33 -7.92 -1.79
CA ILE A 13 5.06 -7.58 -1.12
C ILE A 13 4.68 -8.69 -0.15
N LEU A 14 4.72 -9.94 -0.61
CA LEU A 14 4.29 -11.10 0.18
C LEU A 14 5.31 -11.52 1.24
N LYS A 15 6.62 -11.41 0.95
CA LYS A 15 7.69 -11.86 1.86
C LYS A 15 7.42 -13.27 2.40
N GLU A 16 7.24 -13.40 3.72
CA GLU A 16 6.96 -14.66 4.43
C GLU A 16 5.46 -14.86 4.74
N ALA A 17 4.58 -14.00 4.21
CA ALA A 17 3.15 -14.11 4.41
C ALA A 17 2.62 -15.46 3.90
N SER A 18 1.97 -16.20 4.80
CA SER A 18 1.44 -17.53 4.55
C SER A 18 -0.09 -17.56 4.64
N ALA A 19 -0.69 -16.53 5.22
CA ALA A 19 -2.13 -16.33 5.33
C ALA A 19 -2.51 -14.88 5.03
N LEU A 20 -3.78 -14.63 4.73
CA LEU A 20 -4.30 -13.28 4.48
C LEU A 20 -4.13 -12.37 5.70
N SER A 21 -4.19 -12.91 6.92
CA SER A 21 -3.93 -12.17 8.16
C SER A 21 -2.51 -11.60 8.24
N ASP A 22 -1.56 -12.20 7.52
CA ASP A 22 -0.15 -11.77 7.53
C ASP A 22 0.05 -10.56 6.62
N LEU A 23 -0.91 -10.24 5.75
CA LEU A 23 -0.90 -9.08 4.86
C LEU A 23 -1.30 -7.77 5.57
N GLY A 24 -1.75 -7.86 6.82
CA GLY A 24 -2.17 -6.74 7.65
C GLY A 24 -3.62 -6.31 7.39
N GLU A 25 -3.89 -5.02 7.57
CA GLU A 25 -5.23 -4.46 7.39
C GLU A 25 -5.73 -4.59 5.94
N ASP A 26 -7.00 -4.95 5.76
CA ASP A 26 -7.69 -4.89 4.46
C ASP A 26 -8.42 -3.53 4.34
N PHE A 27 -7.93 -2.66 3.45
CA PHE A 27 -8.58 -1.38 3.18
C PHE A 27 -9.81 -1.51 2.27
N GLY A 28 -10.02 -2.68 1.68
CA GLY A 28 -11.10 -2.98 0.75
C GLY A 28 -10.60 -3.45 -0.61
N HIS A 29 -11.42 -4.27 -1.28
CA HIS A 29 -11.12 -4.83 -2.61
C HIS A 29 -9.74 -5.53 -2.68
N GLU A 30 -9.40 -6.26 -1.62
CA GLU A 30 -8.13 -6.99 -1.49
C GLU A 30 -6.89 -6.07 -1.54
N PHE A 31 -7.06 -4.78 -1.24
CA PHE A 31 -5.97 -3.82 -1.11
C PHE A 31 -5.46 -3.83 0.35
N TYR A 32 -4.41 -4.61 0.57
CA TYR A 32 -3.87 -4.86 1.91
C TYR A 32 -2.76 -3.89 2.30
N GLU A 33 -2.53 -3.77 3.60
CA GLU A 33 -1.43 -3.01 4.20
C GLU A 33 -0.06 -3.39 3.64
N ALA A 34 0.23 -4.68 3.43
CA ALA A 34 1.48 -5.12 2.84
C ALA A 34 1.73 -4.51 1.45
N GLU A 35 0.69 -4.40 0.62
CA GLU A 35 0.77 -3.75 -0.70
C GLU A 35 1.01 -2.25 -0.55
N LEU A 36 0.24 -1.56 0.30
CA LEU A 36 0.39 -0.12 0.52
C LEU A 36 1.76 0.24 1.10
N LYS A 37 2.29 -0.58 2.01
CA LYS A 37 3.63 -0.44 2.57
C LYS A 37 4.71 -0.58 1.50
N TYR A 38 4.62 -1.61 0.66
CA TYR A 38 5.52 -1.78 -0.47
C TYR A 38 5.52 -0.55 -1.39
N LEU A 39 4.34 -0.04 -1.71
CA LEU A 39 4.17 1.15 -2.54
C LEU A 39 4.85 2.41 -1.95
N VAL A 40 4.78 2.61 -0.63
CA VAL A 40 5.46 3.72 0.06
C VAL A 40 6.98 3.55 0.06
N GLU A 41 7.46 2.34 0.38
CA GLU A 41 8.88 2.05 0.53
C GLU A 41 9.63 2.01 -0.82
N HIS A 42 9.00 1.47 -1.87
CA HIS A 42 9.67 1.14 -3.13
C HIS A 42 9.16 1.92 -4.35
N GLU A 43 7.94 2.48 -4.29
CA GLU A 43 7.32 3.14 -5.45
C GLU A 43 7.00 4.64 -5.25
N TRP A 44 7.58 5.25 -4.21
CA TRP A 44 7.45 6.67 -3.87
C TRP A 44 6.01 7.16 -3.68
N VAL A 45 5.11 6.29 -3.22
CA VAL A 45 3.76 6.73 -2.83
C VAL A 45 3.84 7.66 -1.63
N ARG A 46 3.30 8.88 -1.76
CA ARG A 46 3.25 9.89 -0.68
C ARG A 46 1.84 10.44 -0.45
N SER A 47 0.94 10.28 -1.42
CA SER A 47 -0.47 10.65 -1.30
C SER A 47 -1.38 9.49 -1.69
N LEU A 48 -2.66 9.60 -1.31
CA LEU A 48 -3.72 8.65 -1.69
C LEU A 48 -3.72 8.42 -3.22
N ASP A 49 -3.67 9.51 -3.99
CA ASP A 49 -3.73 9.46 -5.46
C ASP A 49 -2.53 8.79 -6.11
N ASP A 50 -1.35 8.81 -5.45
CA ASP A 50 -0.22 8.00 -5.91
C ASP A 50 -0.59 6.51 -5.89
N ALA A 51 -1.16 6.03 -4.78
CA ALA A 51 -1.49 4.63 -4.58
C ALA A 51 -2.68 4.18 -5.45
N ILE A 52 -3.81 4.88 -5.38
CA ILE A 52 -5.09 4.34 -5.87
C ILE A 52 -5.40 4.67 -7.33
N TRP A 53 -4.73 5.69 -7.90
CA TRP A 53 -4.97 6.15 -9.27
C TRP A 53 -3.76 5.99 -10.19
N ARG A 54 -2.54 6.11 -9.68
CA ARG A 54 -1.32 5.99 -10.49
C ARG A 54 -0.74 4.59 -10.45
N ARG A 55 -0.33 4.11 -9.27
CA ARG A 55 0.27 2.78 -9.10
C ARG A 55 -0.74 1.66 -9.29
N THR A 56 -1.93 1.87 -8.75
CA THR A 56 -3.06 0.96 -8.95
C THR A 56 -4.23 1.69 -9.60
N LYS A 57 -5.35 1.00 -9.73
CA LYS A 57 -6.65 1.60 -10.08
C LYS A 57 -7.69 1.32 -9.00
N GLN A 58 -7.23 1.09 -7.76
CA GLN A 58 -8.10 0.73 -6.64
C GLN A 58 -9.15 1.79 -6.32
N GLY A 59 -8.90 3.05 -6.69
CA GLY A 59 -9.85 4.16 -6.51
C GLY A 59 -11.19 3.96 -7.25
N MET A 60 -11.26 3.05 -8.24
CA MET A 60 -12.53 2.72 -8.90
C MET A 60 -13.48 1.88 -8.03
N TRP A 61 -12.96 1.18 -7.02
CA TRP A 61 -13.74 0.26 -6.18
C TRP A 61 -13.84 0.72 -4.72
N LEU A 62 -12.86 1.47 -4.22
CA LEU A 62 -12.83 1.94 -2.85
C LEU A 62 -13.85 3.07 -2.62
N ASN A 63 -14.63 2.95 -1.54
CA ASN A 63 -15.55 3.99 -1.10
C ASN A 63 -14.82 5.13 -0.33
N GLY A 64 -15.56 6.17 0.04
CA GLY A 64 -14.99 7.35 0.71
C GLY A 64 -14.31 7.05 2.05
N ASP A 65 -14.92 6.18 2.86
CA ASP A 65 -14.37 5.82 4.18
C ASP A 65 -13.08 5.00 4.04
N GLN A 66 -13.03 4.10 3.06
CA GLN A 66 -11.84 3.31 2.73
C GLN A 66 -10.70 4.19 2.22
N GLN A 67 -11.00 5.16 1.36
CA GLN A 67 -10.02 6.13 0.88
C GLN A 67 -9.51 7.05 2.01
N ALA A 68 -10.38 7.44 2.94
CA ALA A 68 -9.98 8.19 4.12
C ALA A 68 -9.06 7.36 5.03
N ARG A 69 -9.36 6.06 5.21
CA ARG A 69 -8.53 5.15 6.01
C ARG A 69 -7.12 4.98 5.42
N ILE A 70 -7.00 4.83 4.10
CA ILE A 70 -5.70 4.78 3.41
C ILE A 70 -4.93 6.09 3.61
N SER A 71 -5.62 7.23 3.51
CA SER A 71 -5.00 8.55 3.71
C SER A 71 -4.48 8.73 5.14
N GLU A 72 -5.23 8.27 6.14
CA GLU A 72 -4.80 8.26 7.53
C GLU A 72 -3.58 7.35 7.74
N TRP A 73 -3.61 6.15 7.16
CA TRP A 73 -2.48 5.22 7.22
C TRP A 73 -1.22 5.84 6.59
N LEU A 74 -1.36 6.48 5.41
CA LEU A 74 -0.27 7.18 4.74
C LEU A 74 0.29 8.33 5.58
N ALA A 75 -0.55 9.12 6.26
CA ALA A 75 -0.10 10.20 7.13
C ALA A 75 0.77 9.68 8.29
N GLN A 76 0.47 8.48 8.80
CA GLN A 76 1.21 7.86 9.89
C GLN A 76 2.54 7.23 9.44
N HIS A 77 2.63 6.77 8.19
CA HIS A 77 3.76 5.95 7.69
C HIS A 77 4.64 6.64 6.65
N ALA A 78 4.11 7.54 5.82
CA ALA A 78 4.89 8.25 4.80
C ALA A 78 5.91 9.24 5.38
N GLY A 79 5.72 9.68 6.63
CA GLY A 79 6.65 10.54 7.38
C GLY A 79 7.65 9.78 8.28
N LYS A 80 7.38 8.50 8.58
CA LYS A 80 8.25 7.65 9.41
C LYS A 80 9.11 6.73 8.55
N SER A 81 9.75 7.29 7.54
CA SER A 81 10.89 6.60 6.97
C SER A 81 11.98 6.58 8.05
N GLU A 82 12.32 5.43 8.62
CA GLU A 82 13.55 5.27 9.42
C GLU A 82 14.81 5.64 8.59
N LEU A 83 14.67 5.85 7.28
CA LEU A 83 15.67 6.43 6.36
C LEU A 83 15.58 7.96 6.24
N SER A 84 14.76 8.64 7.03
CA SER A 84 14.88 10.08 7.21
C SER A 84 16.15 10.34 8.02
N LEU A 85 17.27 10.52 7.31
CA LEU A 85 18.61 10.84 7.82
C LEU A 85 18.70 12.11 8.71
N ALA A 86 17.57 12.72 9.04
CA ALA A 86 17.43 13.72 10.07
C ALA A 86 16.87 13.07 11.34
N SER A 87 17.73 12.38 12.09
CA SER A 87 17.57 12.08 13.52
C SER A 87 18.88 12.39 14.22
#